data_AF-A0A7V9PFK3-F1
#
_entry.id   AF-A0A7V9PFK3-F1
#
_cell.length_a   1.000
_cell.length_b   1.000
_cell.length_c   1.000
_cell.angle_alpha   90.00
_cell.angle_beta   90.00
_cell.angle_gamma   90.00
#
_symmetry.space_group_name_H-M   'P 1'
#
loop_
_entity.id
_entity.type
_entity.pdbx_description
1 polymer ?
#
loop_
_entity_poly.entity_id
_entity_poly.type
_entity_poly.pdbx_seq_one_letter_code
_entity_poly.pdbx_strand_id
1 'polypeptide(L)'
;MRPLLEIELNEPMGDIVLAPNEDGAGLVFRRSGRPVGFALVDRPSDGTLAAAIVARTAASAAGLALVESALRDQLVPAAAPFGGTVTVAVCTRNRPELLADCLASILASRDAAGAASTQLEVLVVDNAPSDERTADLVASMDTVRYAREPRPGLDFARNRALAEAAGDVLAFVDDDVRVDAGWYPGLLRALSEHPDAGGVTGLVLPAELA
;
A
#
# COMPACT_ATOMS: atom_id res chain seq x y z
N MET A 1 11.73 1.37 -20.29
CA MET A 1 11.73 1.51 -18.82
C MET A 1 10.99 2.78 -18.49
N ARG A 2 9.97 2.67 -17.65
CA ARG A 2 9.16 3.83 -17.23
C ARG A 2 9.30 3.99 -15.72
N PRO A 3 9.97 5.04 -15.21
CA PRO A 3 10.00 5.27 -13.78
C PRO A 3 8.59 5.54 -13.25
N LEU A 4 8.35 5.14 -12.01
CA LEU A 4 7.18 5.58 -11.24
C LEU A 4 7.54 6.84 -10.48
N LEU A 5 6.83 7.94 -10.77
CA LEU A 5 7.09 9.26 -10.21
C LEU A 5 5.88 9.72 -9.40
N GLU A 6 6.12 10.23 -8.20
CA GLU A 6 5.07 10.78 -7.35
C GLU A 6 4.97 12.29 -7.52
N ILE A 7 3.76 12.79 -7.78
CA ILE A 7 3.49 14.20 -8.04
C ILE A 7 2.49 14.71 -7.00
N GLU A 8 2.96 15.56 -6.09
CA GLU A 8 2.12 16.17 -5.06
C GLU A 8 1.38 17.40 -5.62
N LEU A 9 0.05 17.32 -5.67
CA LEU A 9 -0.81 18.29 -6.36
C LEU A 9 -1.13 19.53 -5.53
N ASN A 10 -0.73 19.58 -4.26
CA ASN A 10 -0.77 20.80 -3.44
C ASN A 10 0.52 21.63 -3.51
N GLU A 11 1.52 21.19 -4.30
CA GLU A 11 2.77 21.88 -4.58
C GLU A 11 2.84 22.36 -6.05
N PRO A 12 3.62 23.40 -6.36
CA PRO A 12 3.85 23.82 -7.74
C PRO A 12 4.49 22.70 -8.57
N MET A 13 3.88 22.37 -9.71
CA MET A 13 4.43 21.36 -10.63
C MET A 13 5.57 21.94 -11.47
N GLY A 14 6.67 21.19 -11.56
CA GLY A 14 7.80 21.45 -12.44
C GLY A 14 7.82 20.56 -13.68
N ASP A 15 8.69 20.90 -14.63
CA ASP A 15 9.01 20.02 -15.75
C ASP A 15 9.74 18.77 -15.25
N ILE A 16 9.48 17.63 -15.89
CA ILE A 16 10.14 16.35 -15.58
C ILE A 16 10.99 15.95 -16.79
N VAL A 17 12.30 15.85 -16.57
CA VAL A 17 13.25 15.42 -17.59
C VAL A 17 13.43 13.92 -17.49
N LEU A 18 13.06 13.19 -18.55
CA LEU A 18 13.22 11.74 -18.62
C LEU A 18 14.61 11.38 -19.15
N ALA A 19 15.28 10.44 -18.50
CA ALA A 19 16.57 9.92 -18.91
C ALA A 19 16.51 9.33 -20.34
N PRO A 20 17.61 9.32 -21.12
CA PRO A 20 17.57 8.91 -22.52
C PRO A 20 17.04 7.49 -22.79
N ASN A 21 17.13 6.60 -21.80
CA ASN A 21 16.65 5.21 -21.85
C ASN A 21 15.19 5.03 -21.38
N GLU A 22 14.52 6.11 -20.98
CA GLU A 22 13.14 6.09 -20.50
C GLU A 22 12.16 6.43 -21.62
N ASP A 23 11.22 5.52 -21.90
CA ASP A 23 10.22 5.62 -22.97
C ASP A 23 8.90 6.27 -22.52
N GLY A 24 8.84 6.69 -21.27
CA GLY A 24 7.68 7.32 -20.64
C GLY A 24 7.83 7.34 -19.12
N ALA A 25 6.74 7.59 -18.40
CA ALA A 25 6.70 7.49 -16.94
C ALA A 25 5.30 7.04 -16.47
N GLY A 26 5.25 6.39 -15.31
CA GLY A 26 4.03 6.30 -14.50
C GLY A 26 3.99 7.46 -13.52
N LEU A 27 2.88 8.18 -13.47
CA LEU A 27 2.67 9.32 -12.58
C LEU A 27 1.64 8.92 -11.52
N VAL A 28 2.06 8.86 -10.26
CA VAL A 28 1.17 8.73 -9.10
C VAL A 28 0.87 10.13 -8.60
N PHE A 29 -0.36 10.59 -8.79
CA PHE A 29 -0.78 11.89 -8.31
C PHE A 29 -1.19 11.78 -6.85
N ARG A 30 -0.60 12.62 -5.99
CA ARG A 30 -0.92 12.70 -4.58
C ARG A 30 -1.58 14.04 -4.23
N ARG A 31 -2.37 14.03 -3.16
CA ARG A 31 -2.83 15.24 -2.47
C ARG A 31 -2.61 15.05 -0.97
N SER A 32 -1.76 15.88 -0.38
CA SER A 32 -1.39 15.82 1.04
C SER A 32 -0.92 14.41 1.43
N GLY A 33 -0.04 13.83 0.61
CA GLY A 33 0.53 12.50 0.81
C GLY A 33 -0.39 11.34 0.42
N ARG A 34 -1.66 11.58 0.04
CA ARG A 34 -2.59 10.51 -0.38
C ARG A 34 -2.64 10.35 -1.89
N PRO A 35 -2.53 9.12 -2.43
CA PRO A 35 -2.74 8.90 -3.87
C PRO A 35 -4.20 9.22 -4.24
N VAL A 36 -4.37 10.06 -5.26
CA VAL A 36 -5.66 10.50 -5.81
C VAL A 36 -5.81 10.16 -7.30
N GLY A 37 -4.76 9.67 -7.93
CA GLY A 37 -4.87 9.12 -9.28
C GLY A 37 -3.55 8.57 -9.81
N PHE A 38 -3.63 7.92 -10.96
CA PHE A 38 -2.48 7.34 -11.64
C PHE A 38 -2.63 7.51 -13.15
N ALA A 39 -1.53 7.77 -13.85
CA ALA A 39 -1.50 7.79 -15.29
C ALA A 39 -0.18 7.29 -15.85
N LEU A 40 -0.22 6.66 -17.02
CA LEU A 40 0.95 6.42 -17.84
C LEU A 40 1.09 7.53 -18.87
N VAL A 41 2.31 8.03 -19.05
CA VAL A 41 2.64 9.02 -20.08
C VAL A 41 3.79 8.50 -20.93
N ASP A 42 3.74 8.77 -22.23
CA ASP A 42 4.83 8.44 -23.16
C ASP A 42 5.88 9.54 -23.18
N ARG A 43 7.11 9.18 -23.58
CA ARG A 43 8.22 10.12 -23.71
C ARG A 43 7.94 11.15 -24.82
N PRO A 44 7.99 12.46 -24.52
CA PRO A 44 7.98 13.50 -25.54
C PRO A 44 9.25 13.49 -26.40
N SER A 45 9.21 14.06 -27.60
CA SER A 45 10.35 14.04 -28.54
C SER A 45 11.61 14.74 -28.00
N ASP A 46 11.44 15.76 -27.17
CA ASP A 46 12.53 16.49 -26.50
C ASP A 46 12.92 15.87 -25.14
N GLY A 47 12.28 14.76 -24.75
CA GLY A 47 12.51 14.06 -23.49
C GLY A 47 11.98 14.76 -22.24
N THR A 48 11.26 15.88 -22.39
CA THR A 48 10.80 16.68 -21.25
C THR A 48 9.28 16.68 -21.16
N LEU A 49 8.74 16.12 -20.08
CA LEU A 49 7.33 16.28 -19.74
C LEU A 49 7.13 17.67 -19.15
N ALA A 50 6.68 18.61 -19.99
CA ALA A 50 6.36 19.96 -19.55
C ALA A 50 5.30 19.95 -18.44
N ALA A 51 5.41 20.84 -17.46
CA ALA A 51 4.49 20.97 -16.32
C ALA A 51 3.02 21.09 -16.77
N ALA A 52 2.77 21.77 -17.89
CA ALA A 52 1.43 21.90 -18.48
C ALA A 52 0.86 20.56 -18.99
N ILE A 53 1.70 19.64 -19.46
CA ILE A 53 1.29 18.28 -19.83
C ILE A 53 0.96 17.50 -18.55
N VAL A 54 1.85 17.53 -17.56
CA VAL A 54 1.64 16.87 -16.26
C VAL A 54 0.33 17.33 -15.61
N ALA A 55 0.06 18.63 -15.59
CA ALA A 55 -1.16 19.21 -15.03
C ALA A 55 -2.43 18.77 -15.78
N ARG A 56 -2.41 18.70 -17.12
CA ARG A 56 -3.54 18.17 -17.89
C ARG A 56 -3.77 16.69 -17.62
N THR A 57 -2.70 15.91 -17.53
CA THR A 57 -2.76 14.50 -17.17
C THR A 57 -3.35 14.32 -15.78
N ALA A 58 -2.91 15.11 -14.79
CA ALA A 58 -3.46 15.11 -13.43
C ALA A 58 -4.96 15.47 -13.42
N ALA A 59 -5.36 16.52 -14.15
CA ALA A 59 -6.76 16.91 -14.25
C ALA A 59 -7.63 15.79 -14.85
N SER A 60 -7.12 15.08 -15.86
CA SER A 60 -7.82 13.96 -16.49
C SER A 60 -7.87 12.70 -15.62
N ALA A 61 -6.77 12.36 -14.95
CA ALA A 61 -6.60 11.09 -14.25
C ALA A 61 -7.02 11.14 -12.77
N ALA A 62 -6.99 12.33 -12.16
CA ALA A 62 -7.22 12.52 -10.73
C ALA A 62 -8.19 13.68 -10.41
N GLY A 63 -8.68 14.43 -11.41
CA GLY A 63 -9.40 15.68 -11.18
C GLY A 63 -10.62 15.56 -10.26
N LEU A 64 -11.46 14.54 -10.46
CA LEU A 64 -12.63 14.32 -9.61
C LEU A 64 -12.22 13.90 -8.19
N ALA A 65 -11.33 12.92 -8.06
CA ALA A 65 -10.84 12.45 -6.76
C ALA A 65 -10.12 13.55 -5.96
N LEU A 66 -9.43 14.45 -6.66
CA LEU A 66 -8.81 15.64 -6.09
C LEU A 66 -9.85 16.58 -5.49
N VAL A 67 -10.93 16.88 -6.24
CA VAL A 67 -12.03 17.73 -5.76
C VAL A 67 -12.76 17.07 -4.60
N GLU A 68 -13.08 15.78 -4.69
CA GLU A 68 -13.71 15.02 -3.60
C GLU A 68 -12.86 15.01 -2.34
N SER A 69 -11.54 14.79 -2.47
CA SER A 69 -10.58 14.85 -1.38
C SER A 69 -10.54 16.24 -0.73
N ALA A 70 -10.51 17.31 -1.55
CA ALA A 70 -10.50 18.68 -1.05
C ALA A 70 -11.80 19.05 -0.32
N LEU A 71 -12.96 18.66 -0.86
CA LEU A 71 -14.25 18.87 -0.23
C LEU A 71 -14.37 18.07 1.07
N ARG A 72 -13.91 16.81 1.08
CA ARG A 72 -13.93 15.96 2.28
C ARG A 72 -13.17 16.61 3.43
N ASP A 73 -11.94 17.08 3.18
CA ASP A 73 -11.12 17.70 4.23
C ASP A 73 -11.75 18.98 4.80
N GLN A 74 -12.62 19.67 4.05
CA GLN A 74 -13.33 20.87 4.52
C GLN A 74 -14.65 20.57 5.21
N LEU A 75 -15.40 19.58 4.71
CA LEU A 75 -16.79 19.36 5.09
C LEU A 75 -16.97 18.22 6.10
N VAL A 76 -16.05 17.26 6.14
CA VAL A 76 -16.15 16.07 6.99
C VAL A 76 -15.20 16.24 8.19
N PRO A 77 -15.74 16.30 9.42
CA PRO A 77 -14.89 16.30 10.61
C PRO A 77 -13.97 15.08 10.62
N ALA A 78 -12.77 15.24 11.17
CA ALA A 78 -11.89 14.11 11.39
C ALA A 78 -12.62 13.06 12.25
N ALA A 79 -12.67 11.82 11.75
CA ALA A 79 -13.21 10.70 12.51
C ALA A 79 -12.40 10.52 13.81
N ALA A 80 -13.05 9.98 14.85
CA ALA A 80 -12.31 9.51 16.02
C ALA A 80 -11.25 8.47 15.57
N PRO A 81 -10.14 8.29 16.28
CA PRO A 81 -9.23 7.20 15.98
C PRO A 81 -9.99 5.85 16.02
N PHE A 82 -9.64 4.93 15.12
CA PHE A 82 -10.17 3.57 15.19
C PHE A 82 -9.81 2.97 16.55
N GLY A 83 -10.80 2.42 17.26
CA GLY A 83 -10.61 1.93 18.64
C GLY A 83 -10.19 0.47 18.75
N GLY A 84 -10.27 -0.30 17.66
CA GLY A 84 -9.97 -1.73 17.65
C GLY A 84 -8.53 -2.06 17.26
N THR A 85 -8.24 -3.35 17.14
CA THR A 85 -6.95 -3.89 16.66
C THR A 85 -7.08 -4.47 15.26
N VAL A 86 -5.97 -4.49 14.52
CA VAL A 86 -5.89 -5.03 13.15
C VAL A 86 -4.84 -6.12 13.11
N THR A 87 -5.20 -7.31 12.63
CA THR A 87 -4.24 -8.31 12.16
C THR A 87 -4.00 -8.10 10.66
N VAL A 88 -2.75 -7.83 10.28
CA VAL A 88 -2.31 -7.88 8.88
C VAL A 88 -1.69 -9.23 8.61
N ALA A 89 -2.37 -10.05 7.82
CA ALA A 89 -1.94 -11.39 7.46
C ALA A 89 -1.28 -11.40 6.08
N VAL A 90 -0.06 -11.94 6.02
CA VAL A 90 0.68 -12.19 4.78
C VAL A 90 0.79 -13.69 4.56
N CYS A 91 0.09 -14.20 3.55
CA CYS A 91 0.18 -15.61 3.16
C CYS A 91 1.30 -15.77 2.14
N THR A 92 2.25 -16.65 2.40
CA THR A 92 3.45 -16.81 1.56
C THR A 92 3.76 -18.28 1.31
N ARG A 93 4.53 -18.56 0.26
CA ARG A 93 5.09 -19.89 -0.01
C ARG A 93 6.39 -19.79 -0.78
N ASN A 94 7.50 -20.15 -0.13
CA ASN A 94 8.82 -20.26 -0.74
C ASN A 94 9.31 -18.95 -1.41
N ARG A 95 8.98 -17.79 -0.85
CA ARG A 95 9.38 -16.45 -1.34
C ARG A 95 9.90 -15.54 -0.21
N PRO A 96 10.87 -15.98 0.61
CA PRO A 96 11.30 -15.22 1.78
C PRO A 96 11.84 -13.82 1.44
N GLU A 97 12.41 -13.61 0.26
CA GLU A 97 12.94 -12.30 -0.16
C GLU A 97 11.82 -11.29 -0.41
N LEU A 98 10.78 -11.68 -1.17
CA LEU A 98 9.62 -10.81 -1.41
C LEU A 98 8.87 -10.55 -0.10
N LEU A 99 8.73 -11.58 0.73
CA LEU A 99 8.15 -11.44 2.06
C LEU A 99 8.89 -10.43 2.92
N ALA A 100 10.24 -10.45 2.92
CA ALA A 100 11.03 -9.51 3.70
C ALA A 100 10.75 -8.06 3.30
N ASP A 101 10.68 -7.78 1.98
CA ASP A 101 10.35 -6.45 1.46
C ASP A 101 8.91 -6.03 1.81
N CYS A 102 7.95 -6.96 1.69
CA CYS A 102 6.56 -6.75 2.06
C CYS A 102 6.44 -6.39 3.55
N LEU A 103 7.01 -7.20 4.45
CA LEU A 103 7.02 -6.98 5.89
C LEU A 103 7.68 -5.65 6.26
N ALA A 104 8.82 -5.32 5.65
CA ALA A 104 9.49 -4.04 5.87
C ALA A 104 8.57 -2.85 5.53
N SER A 105 7.83 -2.93 4.41
CA SER A 105 6.89 -1.87 4.03
C SER A 105 5.69 -1.73 4.98
N ILE A 106 5.15 -2.86 5.46
CA ILE A 106 4.06 -2.88 6.44
C ILE A 106 4.50 -2.23 7.76
N LEU A 107 5.68 -2.61 8.26
CA LEU A 107 6.23 -2.05 9.49
C LEU A 107 6.54 -0.55 9.35
N ALA A 108 7.08 -0.12 8.21
CA ALA A 108 7.30 1.30 7.94
C ALA A 108 5.98 2.10 7.90
N SER A 109 4.93 1.56 7.28
CA SER A 109 3.61 2.20 7.28
C SER A 109 2.98 2.25 8.67
N ARG A 110 3.16 1.20 9.49
CA ARG A 110 2.77 1.20 10.91
C ARG A 110 3.45 2.32 11.67
N ASP A 111 4.77 2.48 11.51
CA ASP A 111 5.55 3.47 12.25
C ASP A 111 5.15 4.90 11.88
N ALA A 112 4.74 5.13 10.62
CA ALA A 112 4.15 6.39 10.18
C ALA A 112 2.80 6.71 10.86
N ALA A 113 2.11 5.73 11.45
CA ALA A 113 0.83 5.93 12.16
C ALA A 113 0.97 6.50 13.58
N GLY A 114 2.19 6.67 14.10
CA GLY A 114 2.44 7.26 15.41
C GLY A 114 1.79 6.47 16.55
N ALA A 115 0.94 7.13 17.36
CA ALA A 115 0.28 6.50 18.52
C ALA A 115 -0.65 5.32 18.15
N ALA A 116 -1.12 5.25 16.90
CA ALA A 116 -1.94 4.14 16.41
C ALA A 116 -1.11 2.91 15.98
N SER A 117 0.21 2.99 16.03
CA SER A 117 1.12 1.87 15.72
C SER A 117 0.91 0.64 16.62
N THR A 118 0.41 0.85 17.85
CA THR A 118 0.19 -0.22 18.84
C THR A 118 -1.02 -1.10 18.54
N GLN A 119 -1.81 -0.76 17.53
CA GLN A 119 -3.01 -1.50 17.14
C GLN A 119 -2.74 -2.59 16.09
N LEU A 120 -1.47 -2.76 15.67
CA LEU A 120 -1.10 -3.70 14.61
C LEU A 120 -0.53 -5.01 15.17
N GLU A 121 -1.12 -6.11 14.75
CA GLU A 121 -0.53 -7.44 14.75
C GLU A 121 -0.14 -7.80 13.31
N VAL A 122 1.11 -8.24 13.08
CA VAL A 122 1.51 -8.80 11.78
C VAL A 122 1.62 -10.32 11.91
N LEU A 123 0.94 -11.05 11.03
CA LEU A 123 0.91 -12.51 11.00
C LEU A 123 1.38 -13.03 9.63
N VAL A 124 2.48 -13.77 9.62
CA VAL A 124 2.90 -14.54 8.44
C VAL A 124 2.31 -15.92 8.51
N VAL A 125 1.57 -16.31 7.46
CA VAL A 125 1.12 -17.69 7.24
C VAL A 125 1.95 -18.33 6.14
N ASP A 126 2.84 -19.22 6.55
CA ASP A 126 3.73 -19.95 5.66
C ASP A 126 3.07 -21.23 5.15
N ASN A 127 2.75 -21.27 3.87
CA ASN A 127 1.87 -22.26 3.27
C ASN A 127 2.65 -23.39 2.61
N ALA A 128 2.63 -24.57 3.23
CA ALA A 128 3.31 -25.77 2.78
C ALA A 128 4.76 -25.49 2.28
N PRO A 129 5.61 -24.88 3.14
CA PRO A 129 6.96 -24.50 2.75
C PRO A 129 7.82 -25.73 2.46
N SER A 130 8.74 -25.59 1.51
CA SER A 130 9.71 -26.63 1.14
C SER A 130 10.99 -26.62 1.98
N ASP A 131 11.23 -25.56 2.74
CA ASP A 131 12.36 -25.35 3.63
C ASP A 131 11.94 -24.47 4.82
N GLU A 132 12.87 -24.10 5.70
CA GLU A 132 12.59 -23.31 6.91
C GLU A 132 12.94 -21.80 6.73
N ARG A 133 13.27 -21.34 5.51
CA ARG A 133 13.79 -19.98 5.30
C ARG A 133 12.80 -18.89 5.70
N THR A 134 11.51 -19.12 5.47
CA THR A 134 10.43 -18.22 5.92
C THR A 134 10.35 -18.18 7.45
N ALA A 135 10.44 -19.33 8.11
CA ALA A 135 10.41 -19.42 9.57
C ALA A 135 11.62 -18.72 10.20
N ASP A 136 12.81 -18.93 9.64
CA ASP A 136 14.05 -18.28 10.09
C ASP A 136 14.00 -16.76 9.92
N LEU A 137 13.46 -16.27 8.80
CA LEU A 137 13.23 -14.85 8.56
C LEU A 137 12.30 -14.25 9.63
N VAL A 138 11.15 -14.87 9.87
CA VAL A 138 10.18 -14.35 10.85
C VAL A 138 10.71 -14.45 12.28
N ALA A 139 11.46 -15.50 12.62
CA ALA A 139 12.09 -15.65 13.94
C ALA A 139 13.12 -14.55 14.24
N SER A 140 13.65 -13.87 13.22
CA SER A 140 14.52 -12.70 13.38
C SER A 140 13.77 -11.38 13.63
N MET A 141 12.44 -11.39 13.62
CA MET A 141 11.57 -10.23 13.76
C MET A 141 10.69 -10.31 15.00
N ASP A 142 11.02 -9.55 16.05
CA ASP A 142 10.32 -9.59 17.35
C ASP A 142 8.81 -9.23 17.30
N THR A 143 8.36 -8.54 16.25
CA THR A 143 7.00 -8.00 16.15
C THR A 143 6.12 -8.73 15.14
N VAL A 144 6.59 -9.83 14.55
CA VAL A 144 5.89 -10.60 13.53
C VAL A 144 5.61 -12.01 14.02
N ARG A 145 4.34 -12.42 14.01
CA ARG A 145 3.91 -13.78 14.35
C ARG A 145 4.07 -14.70 13.14
N TYR A 146 4.38 -15.97 13.41
CA TYR A 146 4.49 -17.02 12.40
C TYR A 146 3.45 -18.12 12.64
N ALA A 147 2.79 -18.57 11.58
CA ALA A 147 1.97 -19.78 11.58
C ALA A 147 2.25 -20.60 10.32
N ARG A 148 2.41 -21.92 10.48
CA ARG A 148 2.59 -22.85 9.35
C ARG A 148 1.27 -23.52 8.99
N GLU A 149 0.85 -23.44 7.72
CA GLU A 149 -0.27 -24.22 7.18
C GLU A 149 0.27 -25.37 6.33
N PRO A 150 0.11 -26.65 6.74
CA PRO A 150 0.72 -27.78 6.03
C PRO A 150 0.07 -28.12 4.68
N ARG A 151 -1.16 -27.69 4.41
CA ARG A 151 -1.87 -28.00 3.15
C ARG A 151 -1.62 -26.91 2.11
N PRO A 152 -1.12 -27.26 0.91
CA PRO A 152 -0.87 -26.26 -0.12
C PRO A 152 -2.18 -25.64 -0.63
N GLY A 153 -2.21 -24.31 -0.74
CA GLY A 153 -3.33 -23.54 -1.27
C GLY A 153 -3.55 -22.23 -0.50
N LEU A 154 -3.71 -21.13 -1.23
CA LEU A 154 -3.91 -19.80 -0.66
C LEU A 154 -5.14 -19.75 0.26
N ASP A 155 -6.23 -20.42 -0.09
CA ASP A 155 -7.44 -20.43 0.74
C ASP A 155 -7.21 -21.16 2.07
N PHE A 156 -6.41 -22.23 2.10
CA PHE A 156 -6.02 -22.87 3.36
C PHE A 156 -5.18 -21.92 4.22
N ALA A 157 -4.26 -21.18 3.60
CA ALA A 157 -3.46 -20.18 4.30
C ALA A 157 -4.32 -19.03 4.85
N ARG A 158 -5.26 -18.50 4.06
CA ARG A 158 -6.19 -17.44 4.50
C ARG A 158 -7.14 -17.91 5.60
N ASN A 159 -7.63 -19.15 5.52
CA ASN A 159 -8.44 -19.75 6.60
C ASN A 159 -7.60 -19.95 7.87
N ARG A 160 -6.32 -20.31 7.75
CA ARG A 160 -5.42 -20.37 8.89
C ARG A 160 -5.18 -18.98 9.50
N ALA A 161 -4.98 -17.96 8.67
CA ALA A 161 -4.89 -16.58 9.14
C ALA A 161 -6.13 -16.17 9.93
N LEU A 162 -7.33 -16.47 9.40
CA LEU A 162 -8.60 -16.18 10.08
C LEU A 162 -8.70 -16.86 11.46
N ALA A 163 -8.18 -18.08 11.60
CA ALA A 163 -8.20 -18.81 12.87
C ALA A 163 -7.16 -18.31 13.88
N GLU A 164 -6.09 -17.66 13.43
CA GLU A 164 -4.93 -17.25 14.25
C GLU A 164 -4.92 -15.75 14.59
N ALA A 165 -5.65 -14.96 13.80
CA ALA A 165 -5.78 -13.52 13.97
C ALA A 165 -6.33 -13.17 15.36
N ALA A 166 -5.68 -12.25 16.06
CA ALA A 166 -6.12 -11.74 17.35
C ALA A 166 -6.77 -10.36 17.25
N GLY A 167 -6.73 -9.73 16.07
CA GLY A 167 -7.30 -8.43 15.77
C GLY A 167 -8.81 -8.45 15.59
N ASP A 168 -9.46 -7.33 15.91
CA ASP A 168 -10.89 -7.11 15.60
C ASP A 168 -11.14 -7.10 14.08
N VAL A 169 -10.13 -6.71 13.30
CA VAL A 169 -10.14 -6.68 11.83
C VAL A 169 -8.99 -7.50 11.28
N LEU A 170 -9.27 -8.29 10.24
CA LEU A 170 -8.27 -9.01 9.47
C LEU A 170 -8.09 -8.35 8.10
N ALA A 171 -6.87 -7.89 7.83
CA ALA A 171 -6.45 -7.38 6.53
C ALA A 171 -5.48 -8.37 5.88
N PHE A 172 -5.66 -8.64 4.58
CA PHE A 172 -4.74 -9.47 3.81
C PHE A 172 -3.84 -8.61 2.96
N VAL A 173 -2.55 -8.94 2.93
CA VAL A 173 -1.55 -8.38 2.02
C VAL A 173 -0.80 -9.54 1.38
N ASP A 174 -0.62 -9.49 0.06
CA ASP A 174 0.13 -10.53 -0.65
C ASP A 174 1.64 -10.36 -0.42
N ASP A 175 2.40 -11.46 -0.50
CA ASP A 175 3.83 -11.48 -0.16
C ASP A 175 4.74 -10.73 -1.14
N ASP A 176 4.20 -10.35 -2.30
CA ASP A 176 4.87 -9.59 -3.36
C ASP A 176 4.38 -8.13 -3.44
N VAL A 177 3.64 -7.67 -2.42
CA VAL A 177 3.16 -6.28 -2.33
C VAL A 177 4.09 -5.43 -1.47
N ARG A 178 4.36 -4.21 -1.94
CA ARG A 178 4.92 -3.12 -1.13
C ARG A 178 3.80 -2.13 -0.80
N VAL A 179 3.45 -2.02 0.48
CA VAL A 179 2.39 -1.07 0.88
C VAL A 179 2.91 0.37 0.90
N ASP A 180 2.01 1.32 0.61
CA ASP A 180 2.31 2.74 0.72
C ASP A 180 2.57 3.16 2.17
N ALA A 181 3.40 4.18 2.39
CA ALA A 181 3.64 4.70 3.75
C ALA A 181 2.33 5.12 4.45
N GLY A 182 1.36 5.65 3.70
CA GLY A 182 0.04 6.03 4.19
C GLY A 182 -0.98 4.88 4.27
N TRP A 183 -0.60 3.63 3.94
CA TRP A 183 -1.53 2.50 3.85
C TRP A 183 -2.18 2.15 5.18
N TYR A 184 -1.39 1.89 6.24
CA TYR A 184 -1.93 1.50 7.54
C TYR A 184 -2.73 2.64 8.21
N PRO A 185 -2.23 3.90 8.25
CA PRO A 185 -3.05 5.04 8.68
C PRO A 185 -4.35 5.19 7.86
N GLY A 186 -4.28 4.96 6.56
CA GLY A 186 -5.43 5.01 5.66
C GLY A 186 -6.47 3.93 5.95
N LEU A 187 -6.02 2.70 6.24
CA LEU A 187 -6.87 1.58 6.66
C LEU A 187 -7.61 1.92 7.95
N LEU A 188 -6.91 2.38 8.98
CA LEU A 188 -7.53 2.77 10.26
C LEU A 188 -8.54 3.91 10.08
N ARG A 189 -8.21 4.90 9.24
CA ARG A 189 -9.14 5.99 8.90
C ARG A 189 -10.40 5.45 8.23
N ALA A 190 -10.28 4.56 7.23
CA ALA A 190 -11.42 4.00 6.53
C ALA A 190 -12.34 3.19 7.46
N LEU A 191 -11.75 2.38 8.34
CA LEU A 191 -12.50 1.60 9.35
C LEU A 191 -13.23 2.50 10.35
N SER A 192 -12.63 3.64 10.73
CA SER A 192 -13.27 4.60 11.62
C SER A 192 -14.39 5.39 10.93
N GLU A 193 -14.20 5.81 9.69
CA GLU A 193 -15.21 6.53 8.92
C GLU A 193 -16.41 5.64 8.53
N HIS A 194 -16.19 4.33 8.44
CA HIS A 194 -17.17 3.35 7.99
C HIS A 194 -17.24 2.14 8.94
N PRO A 195 -17.71 2.32 10.19
CA PRO A 195 -17.71 1.25 11.20
C PRO A 195 -18.67 0.09 10.87
N ASP A 196 -19.60 0.29 9.93
CA ASP A 196 -20.56 -0.70 9.44
C ASP A 196 -20.10 -1.40 8.14
N ALA A 197 -18.93 -1.03 7.60
CA ALA A 197 -18.40 -1.68 6.41
C ALA A 197 -18.02 -3.14 6.69
N GLY A 198 -18.51 -4.06 5.85
CA GLY A 198 -18.11 -5.48 5.89
C GLY A 198 -16.71 -5.75 5.30
N GLY A 199 -16.09 -4.75 4.66
CA GLY A 199 -14.76 -4.85 4.09
C GLY A 199 -14.33 -3.53 3.45
N VAL A 200 -13.02 -3.28 3.45
CA VAL A 200 -12.40 -2.10 2.82
C VAL A 200 -11.29 -2.56 1.88
N THR A 201 -11.08 -1.79 0.82
CA THR A 201 -10.01 -2.02 -0.16
C THR A 201 -9.41 -0.68 -0.56
N GLY A 202 -8.31 -0.72 -1.31
CA GLY A 202 -7.58 0.47 -1.73
C GLY A 202 -7.07 0.34 -3.16
N LEU A 203 -6.35 1.38 -3.59
CA LEU A 203 -5.68 1.38 -4.89
C LEU A 203 -4.54 0.36 -4.89
N VAL A 204 -4.46 -0.43 -5.95
CA VAL A 204 -3.33 -1.32 -6.24
C VAL A 204 -2.68 -0.81 -7.51
N LEU A 205 -1.45 -0.31 -7.39
CA LEU A 205 -0.67 0.25 -8.49
C LEU A 205 0.54 -0.64 -8.76
N PRO A 206 1.05 -0.66 -10.00
CA PRO A 206 2.32 -1.35 -10.29
C PRO A 206 3.45 -0.71 -9.48
N ALA A 207 4.24 -1.54 -8.79
CA ALA A 207 5.44 -1.08 -8.09
C ALA A 207 6.53 -0.61 -9.08
N GLU A 208 6.59 -1.25 -10.25
CA GLU A 208 7.54 -0.95 -11.33
C GLU A 208 6.86 -1.19 -12.69
N LEU A 209 7.35 -0.51 -13.73
CA LEU A 209 6.86 -0.65 -15.11
C LEU A 209 8.00 -1.16 -15.99
N ALA A 210 7.75 -2.28 -16.68
CA ALA A 210 8.68 -2.87 -17.65
C ALA A 210 8.87 -1.98 -18.88
#